data_AF-A0A8J6UUI5-F1
#
_entry.id   AF-A0A8J6UUI5-F1
#
_cell.length_a   1.000
_cell.length_b   1.000
_cell.length_c   1.000
_cell.angle_alpha   90.00
_cell.angle_beta   90.00
_cell.angle_gamma   90.00
#
_symmetry.space_group_name_H-M   'P 1'
#
loop_
_entity.id
_entity.type
_entity.pdbx_description
1 polymer ?
#
loop_
_entity_poly.entity_id
_entity_poly.type
_entity_poly.pdbx_seq_one_letter_code
_entity_poly.pdbx_strand_id
1 'polypeptide(L)' 'MTTGTQSQQVVSNLEYDWLTVMQSKAEALHAYDKYIQDAREANSEECVELFNRLKQTEAEQIQEIRQHLTKTMSAS' A
#
# COMPACT_ATOMS: atom_id res chain seq x y z
N MET A 1 -4.30 31.07 -30.63
CA MET A 1 -4.22 31.11 -29.15
C MET A 1 -5.19 30.05 -28.63
N THR A 2 -4.75 28.79 -28.59
CA THR A 2 -5.59 27.69 -28.10
C THR A 2 -5.62 27.75 -26.58
N THR A 3 -6.80 28.04 -26.04
CA THR A 3 -7.12 28.02 -24.61
C THR A 3 -6.74 26.66 -24.02
N GLY A 4 -5.68 26.64 -23.22
CA GLY A 4 -5.28 25.47 -22.44
C GLY A 4 -6.35 25.18 -21.41
N THR A 5 -7.16 24.15 -21.68
CA THR A 5 -8.03 23.54 -20.69
C THR A 5 -7.14 23.12 -19.52
N GLN A 6 -7.09 23.91 -18.46
CA GLN A 6 -6.65 23.45 -17.16
C GLN A 6 -7.62 22.35 -16.76
N SER A 7 -7.30 21.13 -17.16
CA SER A 7 -7.87 19.92 -16.60
C SER A 7 -7.60 20.00 -15.12
N GLN A 8 -8.62 20.41 -14.36
CA GLN A 8 -8.73 20.19 -12.94
C GLN A 8 -8.38 18.71 -12.71
N GLN A 9 -7.13 18.42 -12.38
CA GLN A 9 -6.74 17.07 -12.02
C GLN A 9 -7.49 16.78 -10.73
N VAL A 10 -8.55 15.97 -10.85
CA VAL A 10 -9.45 15.59 -9.74
C VAL A 10 -8.68 14.89 -8.61
N VAL A 11 -7.46 14.42 -8.90
CA VAL A 11 -6.46 13.90 -7.97
C VAL A 11 -5.10 14.41 -8.46
N SER A 12 -4.30 15.04 -7.60
CA SER A 12 -2.92 15.40 -7.93
C SER A 12 -2.12 14.14 -8.27
N ASN A 13 -1.14 14.24 -9.18
CA ASN A 13 -0.29 13.09 -9.51
C ASN A 13 0.30 12.44 -8.24
N LEU A 14 0.65 13.26 -7.25
CA LEU A 14 1.17 12.80 -5.96
C LEU A 14 0.15 11.96 -5.17
N GLU A 15 -1.11 12.39 -5.10
CA GLU A 15 -2.16 11.60 -4.43
C GLU A 15 -2.44 10.28 -5.16
N TYR A 16 -2.40 10.29 -6.50
CA TYR A 16 -2.54 9.08 -7.30
C TYR A 16 -1.36 8.11 -7.08
N ASP A 17 -0.13 8.63 -7.01
CA ASP A 17 1.06 7.84 -6.72
C ASP A 17 0.94 7.15 -5.35
N TRP A 18 0.51 7.90 -4.32
CA TRP A 18 0.30 7.33 -2.99
C TRP A 18 -0.85 6.32 -2.93
N LEU A 19 -1.95 6.55 -3.66
CA LEU A 19 -3.05 5.59 -3.76
C LEU A 19 -2.57 4.29 -4.41
N THR A 20 -1.76 4.38 -5.46
CA THR A 20 -1.17 3.25 -6.15
C THR A 20 -0.25 2.45 -5.21
N VAL A 21 0.59 3.13 -4.43
CA VAL A 21 1.43 2.49 -3.41
C VAL A 21 0.58 1.76 -2.38
N MET A 22 -0.47 2.40 -1.84
CA MET A 22 -1.36 1.76 -0.86
C MET A 22 -2.07 0.54 -1.45
N GLN A 23 -2.52 0.60 -2.70
CA GLN A 23 -3.17 -0.53 -3.37
C GLN A 23 -2.22 -1.72 -3.49
N SER A 24 -1.00 -1.51 -3.99
CA SER A 24 0.00 -2.58 -4.12
C SER A 24 0.31 -3.24 -2.78
N LYS A 25 0.42 -2.45 -1.71
CA LYS A 25 0.64 -2.96 -0.34
C LYS A 25 -0.56 -3.73 0.20
N ALA A 26 -1.78 -3.26 -0.04
CA ALA A 26 -3.00 -3.97 0.36
C ALA A 26 -3.16 -5.31 -0.35
N GLU A 27 -2.79 -5.39 -1.63
CA GLU A 27 -2.75 -6.64 -2.38
C GLU A 27 -1.72 -7.62 -1.79
N ALA A 28 -0.53 -7.13 -1.42
CA ALA A 28 0.48 -7.93 -0.73
C ALA A 28 -0.03 -8.46 0.63
N LEU A 29 -0.71 -7.61 1.42
CA LEU A 29 -1.33 -8.01 2.69
C LEU A 29 -2.31 -9.17 2.53
N HIS A 30 -3.13 -9.13 1.48
CA HIS A 30 -4.07 -10.21 1.18
C HIS A 30 -3.35 -11.48 0.73
N ALA A 31 -2.27 -11.34 -0.04
CA ALA A 31 -1.50 -12.46 -0.54
C ALA A 31 -0.70 -13.19 0.56
N TYR A 32 -0.23 -12.48 1.60
CA TYR A 32 0.54 -13.09 2.69
C TYR A 32 -0.19 -14.24 3.39
N ASP A 33 -1.51 -14.18 3.55
CA ASP A 33 -2.26 -15.27 4.20
C ASP A 33 -2.10 -16.58 3.43
N LYS A 34 -2.16 -16.51 2.09
CA LYS A 34 -1.91 -17.65 1.23
C LYS A 34 -0.45 -18.10 1.30
N TYR A 35 0.51 -17.17 1.25
CA TYR A 35 1.93 -17.52 1.30
C TYR A 35 2.35 -18.14 2.63
N ILE A 36 1.76 -17.68 3.74
CA ILE A 36 1.95 -18.29 5.06
C ILE A 36 1.37 -19.70 5.08
N GLN A 37 0.21 -19.93 4.47
CA GLN A 37 -0.36 -21.26 4.35
C GLN A 37 0.54 -22.19 3.52
N ASP A 38 0.97 -21.74 2.34
CA ASP A 38 1.87 -22.51 1.46
C ASP A 38 3.20 -22.85 2.18
N ALA A 39 3.74 -21.90 2.96
CA ALA A 39 4.95 -22.13 3.76
C ALA A 39 4.74 -23.15 4.89
N ARG A 40 3.56 -23.16 5.53
CA ARG A 40 3.20 -24.19 6.53
C ARG A 40 3.08 -25.57 5.89
N GLU A 41 2.43 -25.66 4.72
CA GLU A 41 2.30 -26.91 3.97
C GLU A 41 3.66 -27.45 3.52
N ALA A 42 4.60 -26.57 3.21
CA ALA A 42 5.99 -26.90 2.90
C ALA A 42 6.86 -27.22 4.15
N ASN A 43 6.30 -27.19 5.36
CA ASN A 43 7.04 -27.35 6.64
C ASN A 43 8.21 -26.36 6.81
N SER A 44 8.09 -25.15 6.25
CA SER A 44 9.11 -24.11 6.37
C SER A 44 8.72 -23.07 7.41
N GLU A 45 9.05 -23.34 8.68
CA GLU A 45 8.77 -22.43 9.80
C GLU A 45 9.47 -21.08 9.64
N GLU A 46 10.70 -21.06 9.13
CA GLU A 46 11.44 -19.83 8.85
C GLU A 46 10.69 -18.93 7.85
N CYS A 47 10.13 -19.51 6.78
CA CYS A 47 9.33 -18.76 5.82
C CYS A 47 8.04 -18.24 6.46
N VAL A 48 7.39 -19.03 7.32
CA VAL A 48 6.19 -18.59 8.05
C VAL A 48 6.51 -17.38 8.92
N GLU A 49 7.59 -17.40 9.69
CA GLU A 49 8.00 -16.28 10.53
C GLU A 49 8.36 -15.04 9.69
N LEU A 50 9.07 -15.22 8.59
CA LEU A 50 9.42 -14.13 7.69
C LEU A 50 8.17 -13.49 7.07
N PHE A 51 7.24 -14.28 6.52
CA PHE A 51 6.00 -13.76 5.95
C PHE A 51 5.12 -13.05 6.99
N ASN A 52 5.05 -13.55 8.23
CA ASN A 52 4.33 -12.86 9.30
C ASN A 52 4.96 -11.50 9.63
N ARG A 53 6.29 -11.42 9.73
CA ARG A 53 6.99 -10.15 9.94
C ARG A 53 6.77 -9.18 8.78
N LEU A 54 6.89 -9.64 7.54
CA LEU A 54 6.66 -8.82 6.35
C LEU A 54 5.21 -8.29 6.31
N LYS A 55 4.22 -9.14 6.62
CA LYS A 55 2.82 -8.75 6.72
C LYS A 55 2.61 -7.64 7.77
N GLN A 56 3.24 -7.77 8.94
CA GLN A 56 3.15 -6.74 9.98
C GLN A 56 3.75 -5.41 9.51
N THR A 57 4.96 -5.44 8.95
CA THR A 57 5.64 -4.24 8.44
C THR A 57 4.82 -3.54 7.35
N GLU A 58 4.23 -4.29 6.42
CA GLU A 58 3.36 -3.73 5.38
C GLU A 58 2.12 -3.05 5.97
N ALA A 59 1.50 -3.64 7.00
CA ALA A 59 0.37 -3.03 7.69
C ALA A 59 0.74 -1.70 8.38
N GLU A 60 1.90 -1.66 9.04
CA GLU A 60 2.44 -0.45 9.67
C GLU A 60 2.71 0.65 8.63
N GLN A 61 3.30 0.29 7.49
CA GLN A 61 3.57 1.23 6.39
C GLN A 61 2.29 1.79 5.77
N ILE A 62 1.25 0.96 5.55
CA ILE A 62 -0.05 1.46 5.08
C ILE A 62 -0.64 2.45 6.09
N GLN A 63 -0.54 2.16 7.39
CA GLN A 63 -1.02 3.07 8.43
C GLN A 63 -0.25 4.40 8.41
N GLU A 64 1.06 4.37 8.26
CA GLU A 64 1.90 5.57 8.13
C GLU A 64 1.51 6.41 6.91
N ILE A 65 1.36 5.78 5.75
CA ILE A 65 0.94 6.45 4.51
C ILE A 65 -0.44 7.08 4.69
N ARG A 66 -1.40 6.36 5.28
CA ARG A 66 -2.75 6.90 5.54
C ARG A 66 -2.72 8.12 6.46
N GLN A 67 -1.91 8.08 7.51
CA GLN A 67 -1.74 9.22 8.42
C GLN A 67 -1.10 10.42 7.69
N HIS A 68 -0.09 10.16 6.85
CA HIS A 68 0.57 11.19 6.07
C HIS A 68 -0.39 11.85 5.08
N LEU A 69 -1.13 11.05 4.30
CA LEU A 69 -2.14 11.54 3.36
C LEU A 69 -3.23 12.34 4.06
N THR A 70 -3.74 11.88 5.21
CA THR A 70 -4.75 12.61 5.96
C THR A 70 -4.23 13.98 6.39
N LYS A 71 -2.98 14.08 6.85
CA LYS A 71 -2.35 15.37 7.22
C LYS A 71 -2.17 16.28 6.01
N THR A 72 -1.68 15.77 4.89
CA THR A 72 -1.40 16.55 3.68
C THR A 72 -2.69 17.04 3.00
N MET A 73 -3.72 16.19 2.91
CA MET A 73 -5.02 16.53 2.31
C MET A 73 -5.85 17.46 3.22
N SER A 74 -5.70 17.38 4.54
CA SER A 74 -6.37 18.32 5.47
C SER A 74 -5.68 19.68 5.54
N ALA A 75 -4.42 19.77 5.10
CA ALA A 75 -3.64 21.00 5.08
C ALA A 75 -3.69 21.74 3.73
N SER A 76 -4.50 21.25 2.78
CA SER A 76 -4.68 21.81 1.43
C SER A 76 -5.95 22.65 1.32
#